data_AF-A0A5Q4YUU5-F1
#
_entry.id   AF-A0A5Q4YUU5-F1
#
_cell.length_a   1.000
_cell.length_b   1.000
_cell.length_c   1.000
_cell.angle_alpha   90.00
_cell.angle_beta   90.00
_cell.angle_gamma   90.00
#
_symmetry.space_group_name_H-M   'P 1'
#
loop_
_entity.id
_entity.type
_entity.pdbx_description
1 polymer ?
#
loop_
_entity_poly.entity_id
_entity_poly.type
_entity_poly.pdbx_seq_one_letter_code
_entity_poly.pdbx_strand_id
1 'polypeptide(L)'
;MTNRAAAIRAWLVTAVLPGILIVLSICLFALYFFRGDGIDEAIRHIFRFLLIFVLLGVPYSIVHELGHAISGWWYGVPPRRIRIGSLRLFRVGRAWGISVWFSFFPFGGRVDFRVHPLERGRRISMYAAGVGAALLVAILAGLMIPAEYQWLRIETVLSFGVFCLIDLFGKAPKGLWSDGEAIRGLLRYSQRS
;
A
#
# COMPACT_ATOMS: atom_id res chain seq x y z
N MET A 1 -7.58 0.35 29.71
CA MET A 1 -7.97 1.73 29.33
C MET A 1 -7.38 2.06 27.96
N THR A 2 -8.21 2.25 26.95
CA THR A 2 -7.81 2.56 25.57
C THR A 2 -7.09 3.91 25.50
N ASN A 3 -5.81 3.93 25.14
CA ASN A 3 -5.11 5.18 24.83
C ASN A 3 -5.65 5.71 23.49
N ARG A 4 -6.78 6.47 23.56
CA ARG A 4 -7.51 7.06 22.43
C ARG A 4 -6.58 7.82 21.50
N ALA A 5 -5.54 8.45 22.04
CA ALA A 5 -4.53 9.18 21.28
C ALA A 5 -3.79 8.32 20.24
N ALA A 6 -3.53 7.04 20.53
CA ALA A 6 -2.85 6.15 19.58
C ALA A 6 -3.75 5.69 18.44
N ALA A 7 -5.04 5.47 18.71
CA ALA A 7 -6.03 5.12 17.68
C ALA A 7 -6.31 6.32 16.76
N ILE A 8 -6.38 7.53 17.33
CA ILE A 8 -6.54 8.78 16.57
C ILE A 8 -5.32 9.05 15.68
N ARG A 9 -4.10 8.84 16.16
CA ARG A 9 -2.89 8.97 15.33
C ARG A 9 -2.83 7.96 14.18
N ALA A 10 -3.16 6.70 14.44
CA ALA A 10 -3.20 5.68 13.39
C ALA A 10 -4.26 6.01 12.32
N TRP A 11 -5.45 6.46 12.74
CA TRP A 11 -6.50 6.91 11.84
C TRP A 11 -6.13 8.17 11.06
N LEU A 12 -5.47 9.14 11.70
CA LEU A 12 -4.95 10.34 11.04
C LEU A 12 -3.96 10.00 9.91
N VAL A 13 -3.07 9.05 10.14
CA VAL A 13 -2.03 8.68 9.15
C VAL A 13 -2.57 7.79 8.03
N THR A 14 -3.49 6.87 8.34
CA THR A 14 -3.96 5.86 7.37
C THR A 14 -5.20 6.25 6.58
N ALA A 15 -6.01 7.21 7.07
CA ALA A 15 -7.28 7.60 6.45
C ALA A 15 -7.38 9.11 6.20
N VAL A 16 -7.00 9.94 7.16
CA VAL A 16 -7.15 11.40 7.03
C VAL A 16 -6.06 12.00 6.15
N LEU A 17 -4.80 11.63 6.35
CA LEU A 17 -3.68 12.16 5.58
C LEU A 17 -3.83 11.86 4.08
N PRO A 18 -4.16 10.64 3.64
CA PRO A 18 -4.40 10.39 2.23
C PRO A 18 -5.66 11.10 1.72
N GLY A 19 -6.62 11.41 2.59
CA GLY A 19 -7.91 12.02 2.22
C GLY A 19 -7.74 13.51 2.02
N ILE A 20 -6.96 14.13 2.91
CA ILE A 20 -6.42 15.47 2.76
C ILE A 20 -5.58 15.54 1.49
N LEU A 21 -4.70 14.57 1.22
CA LEU A 21 -3.89 14.55 -0.01
C LEU A 21 -4.76 14.43 -1.27
N ILE A 22 -5.82 13.60 -1.26
CA ILE A 22 -6.78 13.51 -2.37
C ILE A 22 -7.52 14.84 -2.56
N VAL A 23 -8.08 15.41 -1.49
CA VAL A 23 -8.83 16.67 -1.55
C VAL A 23 -7.93 17.83 -1.96
N LEU A 24 -6.70 17.92 -1.42
CA LEU A 24 -5.70 18.88 -1.88
C LEU A 24 -5.36 18.66 -3.34
N SER A 25 -5.16 17.42 -3.78
CA SER A 25 -4.85 17.13 -5.19
C SER A 25 -6.00 17.56 -6.11
N ILE A 26 -7.26 17.34 -5.71
CA ILE A 26 -8.44 17.76 -6.48
C ILE A 26 -8.60 19.29 -6.48
N CYS A 27 -8.52 19.93 -5.32
CA CYS A 27 -8.62 21.39 -5.19
C CYS A 27 -7.48 22.10 -5.94
N LEU A 28 -6.27 21.56 -5.88
CA LEU A 28 -5.11 22.09 -6.59
C LEU A 28 -5.18 21.80 -8.09
N PHE A 29 -5.73 20.66 -8.53
CA PHE A 29 -5.98 20.37 -9.95
C PHE A 29 -7.00 21.35 -10.55
N ALA A 30 -8.07 21.65 -9.81
CA ALA A 30 -9.01 22.69 -10.19
C ALA A 30 -8.30 24.06 -10.29
N LEU A 31 -7.46 24.42 -9.32
CA LEU A 31 -6.70 25.68 -9.37
C LEU A 31 -5.68 25.74 -10.52
N TYR A 32 -5.03 24.62 -10.87
CA TYR A 32 -4.11 24.51 -12.01
C TYR A 32 -4.81 24.76 -13.34
N PHE A 33 -6.04 24.26 -13.51
CA PHE A 33 -6.84 24.49 -14.71
C PHE A 33 -7.36 25.93 -14.83
N PHE A 34 -7.52 26.63 -13.70
CA PHE A 34 -8.14 27.96 -13.64
C PHE A 34 -7.16 29.14 -13.54
N ARG A 35 -5.84 28.92 -13.42
CA ARG A 35 -4.84 30.00 -13.37
C ARG A 35 -3.82 29.92 -14.50
N GLY A 36 -3.89 30.90 -15.40
CA GLY A 36 -2.82 31.21 -16.37
C GLY A 36 -1.53 31.63 -15.67
N ASP A 37 -0.41 31.19 -16.25
CA ASP A 37 0.96 31.72 -16.13
C ASP A 37 1.34 32.30 -14.76
N GLY A 38 1.63 31.45 -13.78
CA GLY A 38 2.16 31.93 -12.49
C GLY A 38 2.45 30.91 -11.40
N ILE A 39 2.36 29.60 -11.67
CA ILE A 39 2.73 28.58 -10.68
C ILE A 39 4.21 28.23 -10.85
N ASP A 40 4.98 28.44 -9.77
CA ASP A 40 6.37 28.03 -9.61
C ASP A 40 6.58 26.58 -10.08
N GLU A 41 7.63 26.34 -10.86
CA GLU A 41 7.97 25.04 -11.41
C GLU A 41 8.12 23.96 -10.32
N ALA A 42 8.61 24.34 -9.13
CA ALA A 42 8.68 23.45 -7.98
C ALA A 42 7.28 22.99 -7.51
N ILE A 43 6.30 23.89 -7.48
CA ILE A 43 4.92 23.58 -7.09
C ILE A 43 4.29 22.63 -8.11
N ARG A 44 4.58 22.82 -9.40
CA ARG A 44 4.12 21.94 -10.48
C ARG A 44 4.67 20.52 -10.34
N HIS A 45 5.95 20.37 -9.99
CA HIS A 45 6.55 19.06 -9.73
C HIS A 45 5.94 18.36 -8.51
N ILE A 46 5.75 19.08 -7.40
CA ILE A 46 5.09 18.54 -6.21
C ILE A 46 3.67 18.08 -6.53
N PHE A 47 2.92 18.90 -7.28
CA PHE A 47 1.56 18.57 -7.70
C PHE A 47 1.52 17.29 -8.54
N ARG A 48 2.36 17.21 -9.57
CA ARG A 48 2.41 16.06 -10.48
C ARG A 48 2.76 14.78 -9.73
N PHE A 49 3.76 14.84 -8.85
CA PHE A 49 4.12 13.72 -7.99
C PHE A 49 2.97 13.30 -7.08
N LEU A 50 2.28 14.24 -6.40
CA LEU A 50 1.15 13.91 -5.52
C LEU A 50 0.00 13.27 -6.28
N LEU A 51 -0.32 13.78 -7.46
CA LEU A 51 -1.36 13.20 -8.32
C LEU A 51 -1.00 11.77 -8.72
N ILE A 52 0.22 11.53 -9.21
CA ILE A 52 0.68 10.19 -9.57
C ILE A 52 0.72 9.28 -8.34
N PHE A 53 1.22 9.76 -7.21
CA PHE A 53 1.24 9.03 -5.96
C PHE A 53 -0.16 8.56 -5.58
N VAL A 54 -1.16 9.44 -5.59
CA VAL A 54 -2.55 9.08 -5.29
C VAL A 54 -3.11 8.07 -6.30
N LEU A 55 -2.91 8.30 -7.60
CA LEU A 55 -3.41 7.41 -8.66
C LEU A 55 -2.77 6.02 -8.58
N LEU A 56 -1.49 5.95 -8.23
CA LEU A 56 -0.74 4.70 -8.08
C LEU A 56 -1.06 3.96 -6.78
N GLY A 57 -1.74 4.58 -5.82
CA GLY A 57 -2.15 3.90 -4.58
C GLY A 57 -3.02 2.67 -4.84
N VAL A 58 -3.97 2.74 -5.76
CA VAL A 58 -4.83 1.58 -6.13
C VAL A 58 -4.01 0.43 -6.72
N PRO A 59 -3.26 0.61 -7.83
CA PRO A 59 -2.49 -0.48 -8.41
C PRO A 59 -1.40 -0.99 -7.47
N TYR A 60 -0.79 -0.11 -6.66
CA TYR A 60 0.14 -0.52 -5.61
C TYR A 60 -0.51 -1.50 -4.65
N SER A 61 -1.64 -1.13 -4.03
CA SER A 61 -2.31 -1.99 -3.04
C SER A 61 -2.79 -3.29 -3.66
N ILE A 62 -3.24 -3.30 -4.93
CA ILE A 62 -3.58 -4.55 -5.62
C ILE A 62 -2.35 -5.45 -5.75
N VAL A 63 -1.24 -4.93 -6.29
CA VAL A 63 0.01 -5.70 -6.48
C VAL A 63 0.54 -6.22 -5.15
N HIS A 64 0.57 -5.37 -4.13
CA HIS A 64 1.05 -5.70 -2.80
C HIS A 64 0.24 -6.84 -2.17
N GLU A 65 -1.08 -6.73 -2.13
CA GLU A 65 -1.94 -7.78 -1.55
C GLU A 65 -1.90 -9.07 -2.38
N LEU A 66 -1.76 -8.97 -3.71
CA LEU A 66 -1.56 -10.14 -4.57
C LEU A 66 -0.22 -10.83 -4.28
N GLY A 67 0.84 -10.09 -3.97
CA GLY A 67 2.12 -10.66 -3.54
C GLY A 67 1.97 -11.56 -2.33
N HIS A 68 1.26 -11.09 -1.29
CA HIS A 68 0.93 -11.94 -0.14
C HIS A 68 0.08 -13.14 -0.52
N ALA A 69 -0.99 -12.94 -1.31
CA ALA A 69 -1.92 -13.99 -1.67
C ALA A 69 -1.23 -15.13 -2.46
N ILE A 70 -0.39 -14.77 -3.44
CA ILE A 70 0.40 -15.72 -4.24
C ILE A 70 1.39 -16.46 -3.36
N SER A 71 2.12 -15.74 -2.50
CA SER A 71 3.09 -16.38 -1.59
C SER A 71 2.41 -17.34 -0.61
N GLY A 72 1.26 -16.96 -0.06
CA GLY A 72 0.47 -17.85 0.79
C GLY A 72 0.01 -19.09 0.04
N TRP A 73 -0.50 -18.94 -1.18
CA TRP A 73 -0.88 -20.08 -2.02
C TRP A 73 0.31 -21.00 -2.32
N TRP A 74 1.48 -20.44 -2.64
CA TRP A 74 2.73 -21.17 -2.87
C TRP A 74 3.16 -22.00 -1.65
N TYR A 75 2.95 -21.48 -0.44
CA TYR A 75 3.24 -22.21 0.80
C TYR A 75 2.09 -23.08 1.31
N GLY A 76 1.04 -23.31 0.50
CA GLY A 76 -0.09 -24.16 0.84
C GLY A 76 -1.07 -23.53 1.83
N VAL A 77 -1.04 -22.21 2.01
CA VAL A 77 -1.92 -21.45 2.91
C VAL A 77 -2.82 -20.54 2.07
N PRO A 78 -3.97 -21.05 1.62
CA PRO A 78 -4.83 -20.29 0.72
C PRO A 78 -5.43 -19.06 1.43
N PRO A 79 -5.55 -17.93 0.71
CA PRO A 79 -6.25 -16.76 1.23
C PRO A 79 -7.74 -17.09 1.45
N ARG A 80 -8.33 -16.49 2.48
CA ARG A 80 -9.78 -16.52 2.79
C ARG A 80 -10.45 -15.24 2.32
N ARG A 81 -9.78 -14.11 2.50
CA ARG A 81 -10.31 -12.79 2.17
C ARG A 81 -9.18 -11.88 1.70
N ILE A 82 -9.42 -11.12 0.63
CA ILE A 82 -8.55 -10.04 0.18
C ILE A 82 -9.34 -8.75 0.29
N ARG A 83 -8.75 -7.72 0.88
CA ARG A 83 -9.31 -6.38 1.02
C ARG A 83 -8.36 -5.40 0.38
N ILE A 84 -8.86 -4.58 -0.54
CA ILE A 84 -8.13 -3.47 -1.14
C ILE A 84 -8.72 -2.18 -0.60
N GLY A 85 -7.88 -1.33 0.01
CA GLY A 85 -8.28 -0.09 0.66
C GLY A 85 -8.74 -0.24 2.12
N SER A 86 -9.03 0.91 2.76
CA SER A 86 -9.19 1.00 4.22
C SER A 86 -10.56 1.46 4.73
N LEU A 87 -11.44 2.02 3.88
CA LEU A 87 -12.70 2.66 4.32
C LEU A 87 -13.93 2.20 3.52
N ARG A 88 -15.06 1.95 4.19
CA ARG A 88 -16.36 1.60 3.56
C ARG A 88 -16.21 0.49 2.49
N LEU A 89 -15.67 -0.64 2.93
CA LEU A 89 -15.47 -1.81 2.08
C LEU A 89 -16.82 -2.35 1.56
N PHE A 90 -16.91 -2.54 0.25
CA PHE A 90 -18.00 -3.28 -0.38
C PHE A 90 -17.47 -4.58 -0.98
N ARG A 91 -18.30 -5.61 -0.96
CA ARG A 91 -17.94 -6.92 -1.48
C ARG A 91 -18.07 -6.90 -2.99
N VAL A 92 -16.95 -7.09 -3.69
CA VAL A 92 -16.94 -7.16 -5.16
C VAL A 92 -17.39 -8.54 -5.62
N GLY A 93 -16.99 -9.60 -4.90
CA GLY A 93 -17.38 -10.95 -5.27
C GLY A 93 -16.73 -12.04 -4.43
N ARG A 94 -16.89 -13.27 -4.91
CA ARG A 94 -16.22 -14.45 -4.37
C ARG A 94 -15.73 -15.32 -5.53
N ALA A 95 -14.43 -15.58 -5.59
CA ALA A 95 -13.83 -16.45 -6.58
C ALA A 95 -13.01 -17.53 -5.86
N TRP A 96 -13.18 -18.80 -6.27
CA TRP A 96 -12.45 -19.95 -5.70
C TRP A 96 -12.42 -20.01 -4.16
N GLY A 97 -13.55 -19.64 -3.54
CA GLY A 97 -13.69 -19.61 -2.08
C GLY A 97 -13.09 -18.38 -1.38
N ILE A 98 -12.38 -17.50 -2.10
CA ILE A 98 -11.78 -16.25 -1.61
C ILE A 98 -12.81 -15.11 -1.75
N SER A 99 -13.02 -14.33 -0.69
CA SER A 99 -13.89 -13.14 -0.77
C SER A 99 -13.07 -11.88 -1.03
N VAL A 100 -13.42 -11.12 -2.07
CA VAL A 100 -12.73 -9.88 -2.44
C VAL A 100 -13.58 -8.68 -2.04
N TRP A 101 -12.96 -7.74 -1.32
CA TRP A 101 -13.57 -6.50 -0.88
C TRP A 101 -12.75 -5.33 -1.39
N PHE A 102 -13.44 -4.27 -1.78
CA PHE A 102 -12.82 -3.07 -2.32
C PHE A 102 -13.36 -1.83 -1.61
N SER A 103 -12.51 -0.82 -1.51
CA SER A 103 -12.81 0.50 -0.98
C SER A 103 -12.39 1.53 -2.02
N PHE A 104 -13.23 2.54 -2.26
CA PHE A 104 -12.88 3.69 -3.10
C PHE A 104 -11.70 4.50 -2.54
N PHE A 105 -11.35 4.26 -1.28
CA PHE A 105 -10.19 4.82 -0.64
C PHE A 105 -9.03 3.80 -0.71
N PRO A 106 -8.06 3.98 -1.62
CA PRO A 106 -7.19 2.88 -2.04
C PRO A 106 -6.00 2.64 -1.11
N PHE A 107 -5.86 3.44 -0.06
CA PHE A 107 -4.71 3.33 0.83
C PHE A 107 -4.89 2.18 1.81
N GLY A 108 -3.95 1.24 1.73
CA GLY A 108 -3.89 0.03 2.53
C GLY A 108 -4.58 -1.16 1.87
N GLY A 109 -4.45 -2.30 2.51
CA GLY A 109 -5.08 -3.53 2.10
C GLY A 109 -4.93 -4.57 3.19
N ARG A 110 -5.51 -5.75 2.96
CA ARG A 110 -5.30 -6.88 3.83
C ARG A 110 -5.65 -8.20 3.17
N VAL A 111 -4.74 -9.16 3.21
CA VAL A 111 -5.02 -10.58 3.01
C VAL A 111 -5.22 -11.29 4.35
N ASP A 112 -6.38 -11.93 4.52
CA ASP A 112 -6.63 -12.86 5.61
C ASP A 112 -6.48 -14.29 5.09
N PHE A 113 -5.60 -15.07 5.72
CA PHE A 113 -5.30 -16.45 5.37
C PHE A 113 -6.14 -17.45 6.18
N ARG A 114 -6.28 -18.68 5.67
CA ARG A 114 -6.77 -19.81 6.48
C ARG A 114 -5.67 -20.22 7.47
N VAL A 115 -6.02 -20.47 8.72
CA VAL A 115 -5.04 -20.76 9.78
C VAL A 115 -4.40 -22.12 9.51
N HIS A 116 -3.09 -22.12 9.25
CA HIS A 116 -2.26 -23.32 9.16
C HIS A 116 -0.92 -23.07 9.86
N PRO A 117 -0.37 -24.05 10.61
CA PRO A 117 0.95 -23.90 11.21
C PRO A 117 2.01 -23.84 10.10
N LEU A 118 2.63 -22.67 9.94
CA LEU A 118 3.74 -22.48 9.01
C LEU A 118 5.05 -22.32 9.76
N GLU A 119 6.12 -22.83 9.17
CA GLU A 119 7.48 -22.49 9.57
C GLU A 119 7.68 -20.97 9.56
N ARG A 120 8.49 -20.50 10.50
CA ARG A 120 8.74 -19.06 10.67
C ARG A 120 9.30 -18.40 9.41
N GLY A 121 10.26 -19.04 8.74
CA GLY A 121 10.86 -18.51 7.51
C GLY A 121 9.80 -18.26 6.44
N ARG A 122 8.90 -19.23 6.23
CA ARG A 122 7.78 -19.10 5.28
C ARG A 122 6.82 -17.97 5.66
N ARG A 123 6.53 -17.79 6.95
CA ARG A 123 5.73 -16.64 7.43
C ARG A 123 6.41 -15.31 7.12
N ILE A 124 7.71 -15.19 7.36
CA ILE A 124 8.47 -13.98 7.02
C ILE A 124 8.42 -13.74 5.51
N SER A 125 8.65 -14.76 4.69
CA SER A 125 8.54 -14.66 3.22
C SER A 125 7.15 -14.23 2.76
N MET A 126 6.08 -14.76 3.37
CA MET A 126 4.72 -14.33 3.08
C MET A 126 4.49 -12.86 3.40
N TYR A 127 4.96 -12.36 4.54
CA TYR A 127 4.87 -10.93 4.88
C TYR A 127 5.81 -10.07 4.02
N ALA A 128 6.94 -10.59 3.56
CA ALA A 128 7.83 -9.82 2.67
C ALA A 128 7.33 -9.79 1.22
N ALA A 129 6.45 -10.73 0.83
CA ALA A 129 6.03 -10.90 -0.56
C ALA A 129 5.24 -9.72 -1.12
N GLY A 130 4.47 -9.00 -0.30
CA GLY A 130 3.73 -7.80 -0.74
C GLY A 130 4.69 -6.69 -1.17
N VAL A 131 5.61 -6.33 -0.29
CA VAL A 131 6.70 -5.38 -0.61
C VAL A 131 7.56 -5.89 -1.77
N GLY A 132 7.91 -7.17 -1.80
CA GLY A 132 8.70 -7.76 -2.89
C GLY A 132 8.02 -7.64 -4.26
N ALA A 133 6.72 -7.91 -4.33
CA ALA A 133 5.94 -7.75 -5.55
C ALA A 133 5.88 -6.27 -6.00
N ALA A 134 5.70 -5.35 -5.06
CA ALA A 134 5.71 -3.92 -5.36
C ALA A 134 7.08 -3.41 -5.85
N LEU A 135 8.17 -3.86 -5.24
CA LEU A 135 9.53 -3.54 -5.70
C LEU A 135 9.81 -4.08 -7.11
N LEU A 136 9.33 -5.28 -7.43
CA LEU A 136 9.42 -5.81 -8.79
C LEU A 136 8.69 -4.90 -9.79
N VAL A 137 7.50 -4.41 -9.44
CA VAL A 137 6.78 -3.45 -10.30
C VAL A 137 7.54 -2.13 -10.45
N ALA A 138 8.19 -1.62 -9.39
CA ALA A 138 9.04 -0.44 -9.51
C ALA A 138 10.22 -0.67 -10.48
N ILE A 139 10.88 -1.82 -10.40
CA ILE A 139 11.96 -2.19 -11.33
C ILE A 139 11.43 -2.25 -12.76
N LEU A 140 10.31 -2.94 -12.97
CA LEU A 140 9.67 -3.05 -14.30
C LEU A 140 9.25 -1.68 -14.83
N ALA A 141 8.70 -0.80 -14.00
CA ALA A 141 8.37 0.57 -14.39
C ALA A 141 9.62 1.34 -14.84
N GLY A 142 10.74 1.21 -14.11
CA GLY A 142 12.02 1.80 -14.47
C GLY A 142 12.58 1.33 -15.82
N LEU A 143 12.34 0.07 -16.17
CA LEU A 143 12.84 -0.55 -17.40
C LEU A 143 11.88 -0.39 -18.60
N MET A 144 10.57 -0.46 -18.37
CA MET A 144 9.56 -0.56 -19.42
C MET A 144 8.95 0.77 -19.82
N ILE A 145 8.91 1.78 -18.93
CA ILE A 145 8.40 3.10 -19.30
C ILE A 145 9.41 3.74 -20.25
N PRO A 146 9.03 4.13 -21.50
CA PRO A 146 9.96 4.66 -22.48
C PRO A 146 10.72 5.91 -21.99
N ALA A 147 11.93 6.12 -22.53
CA ALA A 147 12.80 7.21 -22.08
C ALA A 147 12.19 8.61 -22.34
N GLU A 148 11.36 8.76 -23.36
CA GLU A 148 10.61 10.01 -23.62
C GLU A 148 9.64 10.38 -22.47
N TYR A 149 9.27 9.43 -21.61
CA TYR A 149 8.46 9.64 -20.41
C TYR A 149 9.28 9.53 -19.11
N GLN A 150 10.55 10.00 -19.10
CA GLN A 150 11.43 9.97 -17.91
C GLN A 150 10.73 10.45 -16.63
N TRP A 151 9.94 11.52 -16.72
CA TRP A 151 9.24 12.07 -15.56
C TRP A 151 8.27 11.06 -14.93
N LEU A 152 7.47 10.37 -15.74
CA LEU A 152 6.51 9.37 -15.30
C LEU A 152 7.24 8.16 -14.72
N ARG A 153 8.35 7.78 -15.36
CA ARG A 153 9.24 6.70 -14.88
C ARG A 153 9.74 7.00 -13.47
N ILE A 154 10.35 8.18 -13.28
CA ILE A 154 10.90 8.60 -11.98
C ILE A 154 9.78 8.66 -10.93
N GLU A 155 8.67 9.31 -11.23
CA GLU A 155 7.58 9.48 -10.26
C GLU A 155 6.90 8.16 -9.89
N THR A 156 6.80 7.22 -10.84
CA THR A 156 6.29 5.87 -10.57
C THR A 156 7.23 5.10 -9.64
N VAL A 157 8.52 5.07 -9.96
CA VAL A 157 9.54 4.38 -9.13
C VAL A 157 9.59 4.98 -7.73
N LEU A 158 9.60 6.32 -7.62
CA LEU A 158 9.58 7.00 -6.33
C LEU A 158 8.31 6.71 -5.54
N SER A 159 7.14 6.72 -6.19
CA SER A 159 5.86 6.43 -5.51
C SER A 159 5.84 5.02 -4.93
N PHE A 160 6.22 4.02 -5.72
CA PHE A 160 6.32 2.64 -5.24
C PHE A 160 7.36 2.48 -4.12
N GLY A 161 8.51 3.16 -4.23
CA GLY A 161 9.51 3.20 -3.17
C GLY A 161 8.96 3.76 -1.86
N VAL A 162 8.26 4.90 -1.92
CA VAL A 162 7.62 5.51 -0.75
C VAL A 162 6.56 4.58 -0.16
N PHE A 163 5.71 3.95 -0.97
CA PHE A 163 4.73 2.98 -0.48
C PHE A 163 5.39 1.77 0.22
N CYS A 164 6.45 1.22 -0.36
CA CYS A 164 7.20 0.11 0.26
C CYS A 164 7.79 0.53 1.62
N LEU A 165 8.32 1.76 1.72
CA LEU A 165 8.81 2.30 2.99
C LEU A 165 7.67 2.45 4.01
N ILE A 166 6.49 2.88 3.59
CA ILE A 166 5.31 2.95 4.45
C ILE A 166 4.92 1.55 4.97
N ASP A 167 4.96 0.50 4.16
CA ASP A 167 4.59 -0.85 4.62
C ASP A 167 5.68 -1.50 5.50
N LEU A 168 6.95 -1.18 5.26
CA LEU A 168 8.07 -1.66 6.08
C LEU A 168 8.21 -0.91 7.41
N PHE A 169 7.93 0.39 7.46
CA PHE A 169 8.22 1.22 8.64
C PHE A 169 6.98 1.87 9.27
N GLY A 170 5.86 1.87 8.58
CA GLY A 170 4.58 2.35 9.08
C GLY A 170 4.06 1.49 10.24
N LYS A 171 3.16 2.09 11.02
CA LYS A 171 2.48 1.41 12.13
C LYS A 171 1.07 1.08 11.70
N ALA A 172 0.70 -0.20 11.82
CA ALA A 172 -0.67 -0.59 11.59
C ALA A 172 -1.60 -0.13 12.73
N PRO A 173 -2.91 -0.02 12.47
CA PRO A 173 -3.91 0.16 13.52
C PRO A 173 -3.81 -0.93 14.61
N LYS A 174 -4.23 -0.60 15.84
CA LYS A 174 -4.18 -1.54 16.97
C LYS A 174 -4.93 -2.84 16.65
N GLY A 175 -4.29 -3.97 16.96
CA GLY A 175 -4.83 -5.31 16.68
C GLY A 175 -4.49 -5.83 15.28
N LEU A 176 -3.78 -5.04 14.48
CA LEU A 176 -3.21 -5.41 13.19
C LEU A 176 -1.69 -5.24 13.23
N TRP A 177 -1.01 -5.75 12.20
CA TRP A 177 0.41 -5.58 11.98
C TRP A 177 0.63 -5.13 10.54
N SER A 178 1.55 -4.18 10.35
CA SER A 178 2.16 -3.94 9.04
C SER A 178 3.11 -5.09 8.72
N ASP A 179 3.50 -5.22 7.45
CA ASP A 179 4.49 -6.20 7.01
C ASP A 179 5.77 -6.11 7.84
N GLY A 180 6.31 -4.89 7.98
CA GLY A 180 7.52 -4.67 8.75
C GLY A 180 7.36 -5.01 10.23
N GLU A 181 6.20 -4.71 10.85
CA GLU A 181 5.92 -5.10 12.24
C GLU A 181 5.83 -6.61 12.40
N ALA A 182 5.17 -7.31 11.47
CA ALA A 182 5.05 -8.76 11.47
C ALA A 182 6.42 -9.43 11.30
N ILE A 183 7.23 -8.97 10.34
CA ILE A 183 8.59 -9.47 10.09
C ILE A 183 9.48 -9.23 11.32
N ARG A 184 9.54 -7.98 11.83
CA ARG A 184 10.34 -7.66 13.03
C ARG A 184 9.90 -8.46 14.25
N GLY A 185 8.59 -8.65 14.43
CA GLY A 185 8.03 -9.48 15.48
C GLY A 185 8.54 -10.92 15.38
N LEU A 186 8.41 -11.54 14.21
CA LEU A 186 8.91 -12.89 13.96
C LEU A 186 10.43 -13.00 14.14
N LEU A 187 11.20 -11.98 13.76
CA LEU A 187 12.65 -11.96 13.97
C LEU A 187 13.03 -11.91 15.46
N ARG A 188 12.30 -11.16 16.29
CA ARG A 188 12.56 -11.05 17.74
C ARG A 188 12.26 -12.33 18.51
N TYR A 189 11.25 -13.10 18.11
CA TYR A 189 10.95 -14.39 18.75
C TYR A 189 12.07 -15.44 18.55
N SER A 190 13.00 -15.23 17.60
CA SER A 190 14.17 -16.09 17.39
C SER A 190 15.18 -16.12 18.52
N GLN A 191 15.27 -15.03 19.29
CA GLN A 191 16.36 -14.82 20.24
C GLN A 191 16.03 -15.37 21.64
N ARG A 192 14.88 -16.04 21.79
CA ARG A 192 14.37 -16.58 23.06
C ARG A 192 14.09 -18.09 23.02
N SER A 193 14.48 -18.77 21.93
CA SER A 193 14.44 -20.22 21.74
C SER A 193 15.86 -20.73 21.58
#